data_AF-A0A8T5E5U2-F1
#
_entry.id   AF-A0A8T5E5U2-F1
#
_cell.length_a   1.000
_cell.length_b   1.000
_cell.length_c   1.000
_cell.angle_alpha   90.00
_cell.angle_beta   90.00
_cell.angle_gamma   90.00
#
_symmetry.space_group_name_H-M   'P 1'
#
loop_
_entity.id
_entity.type
_entity.pdbx_description
1 polymer ?
#
loop_
_entity_poly.entity_id
_entity_poly.type
_entity_poly.pdbx_seq_one_letter_code
_entity_poly.pdbx_strand_id
1 'polypeptide(L)' 'MTEIDTQKDFFLFPHGNMGLKQKITDVLIAKGCSEAKITMGVGTKVGNVGDYMVQLWPPGPAPNQIKIQQITKVE' A
#
# COMPACT_ATOMS: atom_id res chain seq x y z
N MET A 1 -4.26 -16.89 8.52
CA MET A 1 -3.13 -16.12 7.96
C MET A 1 -3.49 -15.86 6.52
N THR A 2 -3.99 -14.67 6.19
CA THR A 2 -4.34 -14.37 4.80
C THR A 2 -3.03 -14.11 4.08
N GLU A 3 -2.64 -15.04 3.21
CA GLU A 3 -1.50 -14.87 2.31
C GLU A 3 -1.75 -13.61 1.48
N ILE A 4 -0.91 -12.60 1.66
CA ILE A 4 -0.92 -11.42 0.80
C ILE A 4 -0.38 -11.89 -0.55
N ASP A 5 -1.18 -11.79 -1.60
CA ASP A 5 -0.75 -12.17 -2.94
C ASP A 5 0.25 -11.14 -3.46
N THR A 6 1.52 -11.49 -3.38
CA THR A 6 2.64 -10.64 -3.79
C THR A 6 2.77 -10.50 -5.30
N GLN A 7 1.94 -11.20 -6.10
CA GLN A 7 1.87 -11.03 -7.55
C GLN A 7 0.99 -9.86 -7.98
N LYS A 8 0.12 -9.38 -7.08
CA LYS A 8 -0.77 -8.24 -7.28
C LYS A 8 -0.05 -6.91 -7.15
N ASP A 9 -0.68 -5.85 -7.66
CA ASP A 9 -0.14 -4.51 -7.55
C ASP A 9 -0.53 -3.87 -6.21
N PHE A 10 0.42 -3.16 -5.61
CA PHE A 10 0.30 -2.50 -4.32
C PHE A 10 0.29 -1.00 -4.52
N PHE A 11 -0.85 -0.35 -4.27
CA PHE A 11 -1.04 1.08 -4.42
C PHE A 11 -0.74 1.80 -3.12
N LEU A 12 0.38 2.51 -3.10
CA LEU A 12 0.91 3.22 -1.96
C LEU A 12 0.35 4.64 -1.85
N PHE A 13 -0.21 4.99 -0.70
CA PHE A 13 -0.69 6.34 -0.39
C PHE A 13 0.13 6.97 0.74
N PRO A 14 1.30 7.57 0.43
CA PRO A 14 2.03 8.38 1.38
C PRO A 14 1.34 9.75 1.46
N HIS A 15 0.69 10.06 2.57
CA HIS A 15 0.06 11.36 2.84
C HIS A 15 1.12 12.48 2.97
N GLY A 16 1.83 12.82 1.90
CA GLY A 16 2.86 13.87 1.85
C GLY A 16 4.19 13.53 2.52
N ASN A 17 4.32 12.39 3.21
CA ASN A 17 5.54 12.03 3.94
C ASN A 17 6.39 11.02 3.15
N MET A 18 7.39 11.52 2.41
CA MET A 18 8.33 10.69 1.64
C MET A 18 9.16 9.73 2.50
N GLY A 19 9.46 10.08 3.76
CA GLY A 19 10.20 9.20 4.67
C GLY A 19 9.43 7.93 5.03
N LEU A 20 8.10 7.99 4.97
CA LEU A 20 7.24 6.84 5.23
C LEU A 20 7.02 5.96 4.01
N LYS A 21 7.18 6.50 2.78
CA LYS A 21 7.18 5.70 1.56
C LYS A 21 8.22 4.58 1.67
N GLN A 22 9.46 4.93 2.02
CA GLN A 22 10.55 3.96 2.12
C GLN A 22 10.23 2.87 3.15
N LYS A 23 9.76 3.24 4.35
CA LYS A 23 9.34 2.27 5.37
C LYS A 23 8.27 1.30 4.88
N ILE A 24 7.32 1.78 4.10
CA ILE A 24 6.27 0.91 3.57
C ILE A 24 6.82 -0.04 2.51
N THR A 25 7.65 0.48 1.60
CA THR A 25 8.36 -0.34 0.62
C THR A 25 9.16 -1.44 1.30
N ASP A 26 9.94 -1.11 2.34
CA ASP A 26 10.73 -2.09 3.10
C ASP A 26 9.84 -3.16 3.75
N VAL A 27 8.70 -2.78 4.33
CA VAL A 27 7.74 -3.74 4.92
C VAL A 27 7.10 -4.63 3.87
N LEU A 28 6.81 -4.10 2.68
CA LEU A 28 6.25 -4.88 1.57
C LEU A 28 7.29 -5.84 0.99
N ILE A 29 8.53 -5.40 0.80
CA ILE A 29 9.66 -6.26 0.39
C ILE A 29 9.89 -7.36 1.42
N ALA A 30 9.90 -7.04 2.72
CA ALA A 30 10.04 -8.02 3.79
C ALA A 30 8.88 -9.05 3.83
N LYS A 31 7.71 -8.68 3.29
CA LYS A 31 6.57 -9.59 3.08
C LYS A 31 6.65 -10.40 1.78
N GLY A 32 7.67 -10.18 0.94
CA GLY A 32 7.87 -10.85 -0.35
C GLY A 32 7.26 -10.13 -1.55
N CYS A 33 6.79 -8.88 -1.39
CA CYS A 33 6.34 -8.07 -2.53
C CYS A 33 7.55 -7.53 -3.29
N SER A 34 7.47 -7.53 -4.62
CA SER A 34 8.51 -6.87 -5.43
C SER A 34 8.29 -5.37 -5.49
N GLU A 35 9.37 -4.60 -5.42
CA GLU A 35 9.32 -3.13 -5.61
C GLU A 35 8.65 -2.73 -6.93
N ALA A 36 8.84 -3.55 -7.98
CA ALA A 36 8.20 -3.37 -9.28
C ALA A 36 6.66 -3.42 -9.24
N LYS A 37 6.07 -4.02 -8.20
CA LYS A 37 4.61 -4.10 -7.98
C LYS A 37 4.08 -2.97 -7.11
N ILE A 38 4.97 -2.18 -6.49
CA ILE A 38 4.60 -1.08 -5.61
C ILE A 38 4.43 0.18 -6.45
N THR A 39 3.18 0.52 -6.72
CA THR A 39 2.80 1.71 -7.48
C THR A 39 2.41 2.83 -6.53
N MET A 40 2.82 4.07 -6.81
CA MET A 40 2.29 5.22 -6.07
C MET A 40 0.82 5.42 -6.44
N GLY A 41 -0.06 5.21 -5.45
CA GLY A 41 -1.46 5.55 -5.55
C GLY A 41 -1.63 7.07 -5.61
N VAL A 42 -2.39 7.53 -6.60
CA VAL A 42 -2.90 8.90 -6.65
C VAL A 42 -4.37 8.85 -6.22
N GLY A 43 -4.86 9.87 -5.50
CA GLY A 43 -6.21 9.86 -4.92
C GLY A 43 -7.35 9.62 -5.93
N THR A 44 -7.07 9.76 -7.22
CA THR A 44 -8.01 9.52 -8.33
C THR A 44 -7.93 8.10 -8.91
N LYS A 45 -6.93 7.30 -8.53
CA LYS A 45 -6.70 5.95 -9.05
C LYS A 45 -6.23 5.03 -7.92
N VAL A 46 -7.20 4.50 -7.20
CA VAL A 46 -7.07 3.20 -6.52
C VAL A 46 -7.07 2.12 -7.61
N GLY A 47 -6.24 1.09 -7.46
CA GLY A 47 -6.09 0.00 -8.44
C GLY A 47 -7.38 -0.77 -8.75
N ASN A 48 -7.26 -1.95 -9.34
CA ASN A 48 -8.42 -2.77 -9.67
C ASN A 48 -8.87 -3.63 -8.48
N VAL A 49 -10.08 -4.18 -8.57
CA VAL A 49 -10.52 -5.23 -7.63
C VAL A 49 -9.53 -6.40 -7.67
N GLY A 50 -9.06 -6.80 -6.49
CA GLY A 50 -8.03 -7.82 -6.31
C GLY A 50 -6.63 -7.28 -6.07
N ASP A 51 -6.37 -6.01 -6.38
CA ASP A 51 -5.12 -5.33 -6.01
C ASP A 51 -5.13 -4.95 -4.52
N TYR A 52 -4.00 -4.46 -4.02
CA TYR A 52 -3.86 -4.06 -2.63
C TYR A 52 -3.65 -2.56 -2.50
N MET A 53 -4.44 -1.92 -1.64
CA MET A 53 -4.23 -0.57 -1.16
C MET A 53 -3.31 -0.62 0.06
N VAL A 54 -2.27 0.21 0.05
CA VAL A 54 -1.38 0.40 1.19
C VAL A 54 -1.38 1.86 1.60
N GLN A 55 -1.88 2.12 2.80
CA GLN A 55 -1.97 3.47 3.34
C GLN A 55 -1.44 3.53 4.76
N LEU A 56 -1.07 4.74 5.16
CA LEU A 56 -0.61 5.04 6.50
C LEU A 56 -1.80 5.21 7.45
N TRP A 57 -1.73 4.59 8.62
CA TRP A 57 -2.77 4.63 9.65
C TRP A 57 -2.16 4.97 11.03
N PRO A 58 -2.89 5.67 11.91
CA PRO A 58 -4.11 6.43 11.62
C PRO A 58 -3.85 7.60 10.66
N PRO A 59 -4.86 8.05 9.90
CA PRO A 59 -4.74 9.24 9.07
C PRO A 59 -4.47 10.45 9.97
N GLY A 60 -3.36 11.15 9.76
CA GLY A 60 -2.97 12.27 10.61
C GLY A 60 -1.50 12.65 10.46
N PRO A 61 -1.00 13.57 11.31
CA PRO A 61 0.37 14.10 11.21
C PRO A 61 1.45 13.08 11.58
N ALA A 62 1.11 12.01 12.31
CA ALA A 62 2.05 11.01 12.78
C ALA A 62 1.47 9.58 12.65
N PRO A 63 1.30 9.06 11.42
CA PRO A 63 0.90 7.68 11.25
C PRO A 63 2.02 6.75 11.72
N ASN A 64 1.66 5.74 12.50
CA ASN A 64 2.60 4.78 13.10
C ASN A 64 2.37 3.34 12.63
N GLN A 65 1.33 3.11 11.83
CA GLN A 65 0.95 1.81 11.29
C GLN A 65 0.81 1.86 9.78
N ILE A 66 1.06 0.72 9.14
CA ILE A 66 0.86 0.52 7.71
C ILE A 66 -0.33 -0.41 7.57
N LYS A 67 -1.38 0.07 6.90
CA LYS A 67 -2.60 -0.69 6.65
C LYS A 67 -2.60 -1.16 5.20
N ILE A 68 -2.53 -2.48 5.02
CA ILE A 68 -2.68 -3.15 3.72
C ILE A 68 -4.11 -3.67 3.64
N GLN A 69 -4.85 -3.29 2.61
CA GLN A 69 -6.23 -3.75 2.38
C GLN A 69 -6.38 -4.20 0.94
N GLN A 70 -6.99 -5.35 0.73
CA GLN A 70 -7.36 -5.78 -0.62
C GLN A 70 -8.52 -4.91 -1.13
N ILE A 71 -8.41 -4.45 -2.36
CA ILE A 71 -9.46 -3.72 -3.06
C ILE A 71 -10.52 -4.76 -3.43
N THR A 72 -11.65 -4.76 -2.74
CA THR A 72 -12.77 -5.66 -3.01
C THR A 72 -13.84 -5.02 -3.88
N LYS A 73 -13.85 -3.68 -3.96
CA LYS A 73 -14.74 -2.88 -4.79
C LYS A 73 -14.02 -1.60 -5.19
N VAL A 74 -14.11 -1.23 -6.46
CA VAL A 74 -13.82 0.11 -6.98
C VAL A 74 -15.13 0.60 -7.59
N GLU A 75 -15.58 1.79 -7.18
CA GLU A 75 -16.78 2.45 -7.73
C GLU A 75 -16.43 3.35 -8.90
#